data_AF-A0A956YR49-F1
#
_entry.id   AF-A0A956YR49-F1
#
_cell.length_a   1.000
_cell.length_b   1.000
_cell.length_c   1.000
_cell.angle_alpha   90.00
_cell.angle_beta   90.00
_cell.angle_gamma   90.00
#
_symmetry.space_group_name_H-M   'P 1'
#
loop_
_entity.id
_entity.type
_entity.pdbx_description
1 polymer ?
#
loop_
_entity_poly.entity_id
_entity_poly.type
_entity_poly.pdbx_seq_one_letter_code
_entity_poly.pdbx_strand_id
1 'polypeptide(L)'
;MHNVAPSRALARRSRQLLALALVIGALGAFIVALGILMIMIPLVAEGSGSFTIYNLLRDGLVVFGALLFLVALGVAIRAATWRTDNDLAHEVGRYLGKTLDARYTLIRNVSRRDLGYVDAILVGPPGVLVFRLIPDKGVFANEG
;
A
#
# COMPACT_ATOMS: atom_id res chain seq x y z
N MET A 1 -12.83 -15.18 23.68
CA MET A 1 -12.78 -13.81 23.12
C MET A 1 -12.79 -13.86 21.61
N HIS A 2 -13.49 -12.95 20.94
CA HIS A 2 -13.42 -12.78 19.49
C HIS A 2 -12.23 -11.88 19.13
N ASN A 3 -11.29 -12.38 18.32
CA ASN A 3 -10.15 -11.59 17.85
C ASN A 3 -10.36 -11.20 16.39
N VAL A 4 -10.65 -9.92 16.14
CA VAL A 4 -11.06 -9.40 14.84
C VAL A 4 -10.00 -8.41 14.34
N ALA A 5 -9.58 -8.55 13.09
CA ALA A 5 -8.78 -7.55 12.40
C ALA A 5 -9.52 -7.15 11.11
N PRO A 6 -9.59 -5.85 10.75
CA PRO A 6 -10.09 -5.39 9.46
C PRO A 6 -9.08 -5.66 8.32
N SER A 7 -8.30 -6.73 8.42
CA SER A 7 -7.22 -7.08 7.49
C SER A 7 -7.75 -7.29 6.06
N ARG A 8 -8.96 -7.80 5.89
CA ARG A 8 -9.58 -7.98 4.57
C ARG A 8 -9.79 -6.67 3.82
N ALA A 9 -10.26 -5.62 4.51
CA ALA A 9 -10.51 -4.33 3.89
C ALA A 9 -9.21 -3.61 3.54
N LEU A 10 -8.21 -3.69 4.42
CA LEU A 10 -6.88 -3.11 4.22
C LEU A 10 -6.10 -3.85 3.11
N ALA A 11 -6.11 -5.18 3.13
CA ALA A 11 -5.48 -6.01 2.09
C ALA A 11 -6.13 -5.80 0.73
N ARG A 12 -7.47 -5.64 0.67
CA ARG A 12 -8.17 -5.29 -0.58
C ARG A 12 -7.68 -3.96 -1.14
N ARG A 13 -7.51 -2.94 -0.29
CA ARG A 13 -7.05 -1.62 -0.72
C ARG A 13 -5.60 -1.64 -1.23
N SER A 14 -4.70 -2.34 -0.53
CA SER A 14 -3.32 -2.56 -1.01
C SER A 14 -3.29 -3.30 -2.36
N ARG A 15 -4.07 -4.38 -2.51
CA ARG A 15 -4.19 -5.12 -3.78
C ARG A 15 -4.75 -4.26 -4.92
N GLN A 16 -5.73 -3.40 -4.64
CA GLN A 16 -6.26 -2.46 -5.62
C GLN A 16 -5.20 -1.46 -6.09
N LEU A 17 -4.35 -0.95 -5.18
CA LEU A 17 -3.24 -0.08 -5.54
C LEU A 17 -2.16 -0.81 -6.34
N LEU A 18 -1.85 -2.07 -6.01
CA LEU A 18 -0.91 -2.88 -6.80
C LEU A 18 -1.45 -3.15 -8.21
N ALA A 19 -2.75 -3.45 -8.35
CA ALA A 19 -3.37 -3.62 -9.65
C ALA A 19 -3.33 -2.32 -10.47
N LEU A 20 -3.60 -1.17 -9.83
CA LEU A 20 -3.47 0.14 -10.48
C LEU A 20 -2.02 0.41 -10.92
N ALA A 21 -1.05 0.15 -10.05
CA ALA A 21 0.37 0.29 -10.38
C ALA A 21 0.76 -0.60 -11.56
N LEU A 22 0.29 -1.84 -11.61
CA LEU A 22 0.53 -2.75 -12.72
C LEU A 22 -0.03 -2.21 -14.03
N VAL A 23 -1.28 -1.71 -14.04
CA VAL A 23 -1.91 -1.17 -15.24
C VAL A 23 -1.18 0.08 -15.75
N ILE A 24 -0.88 1.03 -14.86
CA ILE A 24 -0.15 2.25 -15.21
C ILE A 24 1.27 1.91 -15.69
N GLY A 25 1.93 0.97 -15.03
CA GLY A 25 3.29 0.53 -15.38
C GLY A 25 3.33 -0.17 -16.73
N ALA A 26 2.38 -1.06 -17.00
CA ALA A 26 2.26 -1.74 -18.29
C ALA A 26 1.99 -0.74 -19.42
N LEU A 27 1.09 0.23 -19.20
CA LEU A 27 0.82 1.31 -20.17
C LEU A 27 2.07 2.17 -20.42
N GLY A 28 2.76 2.59 -19.35
CA GLY A 28 4.00 3.37 -19.47
C GLY A 28 5.09 2.62 -20.24
N ALA A 29 5.32 1.35 -19.90
CA ALA A 29 6.29 0.50 -20.59
C ALA A 29 5.94 0.30 -22.08
N PHE A 30 4.67 0.10 -22.39
CA PHE A 30 4.20 -0.02 -23.77
C PHE A 30 4.43 1.27 -24.58
N ILE A 31 4.13 2.43 -24.00
CA ILE A 31 4.36 3.74 -24.63
C ILE A 31 5.86 3.96 -24.90
N VAL A 32 6.73 3.62 -23.94
CA VAL A 32 8.19 3.69 -24.14
C VAL A 32 8.62 2.77 -25.26
N ALA A 33 8.12 1.53 -25.31
CA ALA A 33 8.45 0.58 -26.37
C ALA A 33 8.06 1.12 -27.76
N LEU A 34 6.90 1.77 -27.88
CA LEU A 34 6.50 2.45 -29.12
C LEU A 34 7.45 3.60 -29.48
N GLY A 35 7.83 4.43 -28.50
CA GLY A 35 8.80 5.51 -28.72
C GLY A 35 10.17 4.98 -29.19
N ILE A 36 10.67 3.90 -28.58
CA ILE A 36 11.91 3.23 -28.99
C ILE A 36 11.77 2.62 -30.40
N LEU A 37 10.63 2.01 -30.72
CA LEU A 37 10.37 1.48 -32.05
C LEU A 37 10.46 2.58 -33.12
N MET A 38 9.91 3.77 -32.83
CA MET A 38 10.00 4.94 -33.71
C MET A 38 11.42 5.53 -33.82
N ILE A 39 12.31 5.26 -32.85
CA ILE A 39 13.73 5.60 -32.98
C ILE A 39 14.42 4.61 -33.94
N MET A 40 14.12 3.32 -33.82
CA MET A 40 14.74 2.27 -34.62
C MET A 40 14.25 2.23 -36.06
N ILE A 41 12.96 2.54 -36.27
CA ILE A 41 12.31 2.52 -37.59
C ILE A 41 11.80 3.93 -37.87
N PRO A 42 12.61 4.79 -38.54
CA PRO A 42 12.18 6.12 -38.92
C PRO A 42 11.08 6.03 -39.98
N LEU A 43 9.85 6.38 -39.61
CA LEU A 43 8.69 6.36 -40.51
C LEU A 43 8.62 7.59 -41.42
N VAL A 44 9.45 8.60 -41.16
CA VAL A 44 9.45 9.91 -41.83
C VAL A 44 10.88 10.28 -42.20
N ALA A 45 11.09 10.68 -43.46
CA ALA A 45 12.41 11.10 -43.94
C ALA A 45 12.81 12.48 -43.39
N GLU A 46 14.11 12.67 -43.14
CA GLU A 46 14.68 13.87 -42.51
C GLU A 46 14.46 15.16 -43.31
N GLY A 47 14.23 15.05 -44.63
CA GLY A 47 13.96 16.19 -45.52
C GLY A 47 12.48 16.59 -45.63
N SER A 48 11.57 15.90 -44.94
CA SER A 48 10.13 16.19 -45.02
C SER A 48 9.71 17.27 -44.01
N GLY A 49 8.74 18.12 -44.37
CA GLY A 49 8.20 19.15 -43.46
C GLY A 49 7.57 18.59 -42.18
N SER A 50 7.23 17.29 -42.16
CA SER A 50 6.69 16.58 -40.99
C SER A 50 7.74 16.04 -40.01
N PHE A 51 9.03 16.10 -40.34
CA PHE A 51 10.10 15.49 -39.54
C PHE A 51 10.19 16.06 -38.11
N THR A 52 9.97 17.37 -37.95
CA THR A 52 9.96 18.01 -36.62
C THR A 52 8.84 17.48 -35.74
N ILE A 53 7.64 17.30 -36.29
CA ILE A 53 6.48 16.76 -35.56
C ILE A 53 6.72 15.30 -35.19
N TYR A 54 7.32 14.52 -36.10
CA TYR A 54 7.70 13.14 -35.85
C TYR A 54 8.66 13.01 -34.66
N ASN A 55 9.75 13.79 -34.64
CA ASN A 55 10.71 13.77 -33.55
C ASN A 55 10.09 14.21 -32.23
N LEU A 56 9.27 15.26 -32.24
CA LEU A 56 8.57 15.71 -31.04
C LEU A 56 7.64 14.63 -30.47
N LEU A 57 6.88 13.94 -31.32
CA LEU A 57 5.99 12.86 -30.90
C LEU A 57 6.79 11.67 -30.36
N ARG A 58 7.84 11.26 -31.07
CA ARG A 58 8.74 10.17 -30.67
C ARG A 58 9.36 10.42 -29.31
N ASP A 59 9.99 11.57 -29.14
CA ASP A 59 10.68 11.94 -27.90
C ASP A 59 9.65 12.13 -26.77
N GLY A 60 8.49 12.71 -27.09
CA GLY A 60 7.35 12.84 -26.19
C GLY A 60 6.83 11.49 -25.68
N LEU A 61 6.70 10.48 -26.54
CA LEU A 61 6.29 9.12 -26.15
C LEU A 61 7.29 8.51 -25.17
N VAL A 62 8.60 8.59 -25.47
CA VAL A 62 9.63 8.04 -24.58
C VAL A 62 9.59 8.72 -23.21
N VAL A 63 9.58 10.06 -23.17
CA VAL A 63 9.58 10.82 -21.91
C VAL A 63 8.30 10.57 -21.12
N PHE A 64 7.13 10.66 -21.76
CA PHE A 64 5.84 10.48 -21.10
C PHE A 64 5.65 9.04 -20.59
N GLY A 65 6.01 8.05 -21.41
CA GLY A 65 5.96 6.64 -21.00
C GLY A 65 6.88 6.35 -19.81
N ALA A 66 8.10 6.92 -19.81
CA ALA A 66 9.04 6.78 -18.70
C ALA A 66 8.51 7.42 -17.41
N LEU A 67 7.92 8.62 -17.50
CA LEU A 67 7.30 9.28 -16.35
C LEU A 67 6.13 8.46 -15.78
N LEU A 68 5.26 7.92 -16.63
CA LEU A 68 4.18 7.04 -16.19
C LEU A 68 4.71 5.79 -15.50
N PHE A 69 5.78 5.18 -16.02
CA PHE A 69 6.42 4.03 -15.40
C PHE A 69 6.99 4.35 -14.02
N LEU A 70 7.63 5.52 -13.86
CA LEU A 70 8.12 5.99 -12.56
C LEU A 70 6.99 6.22 -11.55
N VAL A 71 5.87 6.81 -11.99
CA VAL A 71 4.67 6.98 -11.15
C VAL A 71 4.13 5.61 -10.71
N ALA A 72 4.04 4.65 -11.62
CA ALA A 72 3.64 3.29 -11.29
C ALA A 72 4.54 2.65 -10.23
N LEU A 73 5.86 2.82 -10.35
CA LEU A 73 6.82 2.34 -9.35
C LEU A 73 6.58 2.98 -7.98
N GLY A 74 6.35 4.29 -7.92
CA GLY A 74 6.02 4.99 -6.68
C GLY A 74 4.73 4.45 -6.02
N VAL A 75 3.69 4.19 -6.81
CA VAL A 75 2.44 3.59 -6.32
C VAL A 75 2.68 2.15 -5.84
N ALA A 76 3.47 1.35 -6.56
CA ALA A 76 3.79 -0.02 -6.17
C ALA A 76 4.55 -0.07 -4.84
N ILE A 77 5.59 0.77 -4.68
CA ILE A 77 6.35 0.91 -3.43
C ILE A 77 5.41 1.31 -2.29
N ARG A 78 4.54 2.30 -2.52
CA ARG A 78 3.56 2.74 -1.52
C ARG A 78 2.59 1.63 -1.13
N ALA A 79 2.14 0.82 -2.08
CA ALA A 79 1.23 -0.29 -1.82
C ALA A 79 1.90 -1.45 -1.06
N ALA A 80 3.18 -1.73 -1.36
CA ALA A 80 3.98 -2.77 -0.71
C ALA A 80 4.40 -2.39 0.72
N THR A 81 4.67 -1.10 0.96
CA THR A 81 5.03 -0.58 2.29
C THR A 81 3.83 -0.39 3.22
N TRP A 82 2.61 -0.67 2.76
CA TRP A 82 1.42 -0.53 3.59
C TRP A 82 1.30 -1.68 4.60
N ARG A 83 1.57 -1.39 5.87
CA ARG A 83 1.46 -2.37 6.97
C ARG A 83 0.01 -2.80 7.15
N THR A 84 -0.27 -4.09 6.91
CA THR A 84 -1.64 -4.64 6.88
C THR A 84 -2.09 -5.24 8.21
N ASP A 85 -1.17 -5.57 9.12
CA ASP A 85 -1.47 -6.03 10.48
C ASP A 85 -0.39 -5.59 11.47
N ASN A 86 -0.73 -5.57 12.76
CA ASN A 86 0.21 -5.33 13.86
C ASN A 86 0.47 -6.65 14.61
N ASP A 87 1.70 -7.14 14.50
CA ASP A 87 2.13 -8.41 15.11
C ASP A 87 2.01 -8.40 16.65
N LEU A 88 2.32 -7.26 17.29
CA LEU A 88 2.18 -7.10 18.75
C LEU A 88 0.71 -7.22 19.16
N ALA A 89 -0.19 -6.56 18.42
CA ALA A 89 -1.63 -6.65 18.68
C ALA A 89 -2.15 -8.07 18.46
N HIS A 90 -1.59 -8.79 17.48
CA HIS A 90 -1.92 -10.18 17.25
C HIS A 90 -1.50 -11.07 18.42
N GLU A 91 -0.29 -10.87 18.93
CA GLU A 91 0.25 -11.59 20.08
C GLU A 91 -0.54 -11.31 21.36
N VAL A 92 -0.82 -10.04 21.67
CA VAL A 92 -1.68 -9.66 22.79
C VAL A 92 -3.04 -10.35 22.70
N GLY A 93 -3.64 -10.39 21.51
CA GLY A 93 -4.90 -11.10 21.30
C GLY A 93 -4.82 -12.61 21.52
N ARG A 94 -3.70 -13.26 21.16
CA ARG A 94 -3.47 -14.68 21.44
C ARG A 94 -3.35 -14.95 22.94
N TYR A 95 -2.68 -14.07 23.69
CA TYR A 95 -2.55 -14.21 25.14
C TYR A 95 -3.87 -13.95 25.87
N LEU A 96 -4.51 -12.81 25.60
CA LEU A 96 -5.79 -12.45 26.23
C LEU A 96 -6.90 -13.46 25.92
N GLY A 97 -6.87 -14.08 24.73
CA GLY A 97 -7.84 -15.10 24.34
C GLY A 97 -7.82 -16.35 25.21
N LYS A 98 -6.72 -16.61 25.94
CA LYS A 98 -6.61 -17.73 26.89
C LYS A 98 -7.37 -17.46 28.19
N THR A 99 -7.55 -16.19 28.55
CA THR A 99 -8.10 -15.76 29.84
C THR A 99 -9.50 -15.17 29.71
N LEU A 100 -9.82 -14.57 28.56
CA LEU A 100 -11.09 -13.87 28.32
C LEU A 100 -12.07 -14.72 27.49
N ASP A 101 -13.31 -14.78 27.96
CA ASP A 101 -14.40 -15.54 27.33
C ASP A 101 -14.97 -14.86 26.06
N ALA A 102 -16.02 -15.45 25.47
CA ALA A 102 -16.62 -14.99 24.22
C ALA A 102 -17.31 -13.61 24.31
N ARG A 103 -17.56 -13.07 25.51
CA ARG A 103 -18.18 -11.75 25.71
C ARG A 103 -17.23 -10.61 25.39
N TYR A 104 -15.94 -10.89 25.26
CA TYR A 104 -14.92 -9.93 24.89
C TYR A 104 -14.61 -10.00 23.40
N THR A 105 -14.43 -8.83 22.80
CA THR A 105 -14.00 -8.66 21.40
C THR A 105 -12.77 -7.76 21.34
N LEU A 106 -11.66 -8.28 20.82
CA LEU A 106 -10.46 -7.52 20.52
C LEU A 106 -10.47 -7.14 19.05
N ILE A 107 -10.49 -5.84 18.76
CA ILE A 107 -10.41 -5.26 17.43
C ILE A 107 -8.98 -4.75 17.23
N ARG A 108 -8.21 -5.38 16.35
CA ARG A 108 -6.83 -5.03 16.05
C ARG A 108 -6.74 -4.03 14.90
N ASN A 109 -5.64 -3.29 14.83
CA ASN A 109 -5.26 -2.44 13.70
C ASN A 109 -6.38 -1.47 13.26
N VAL A 110 -6.83 -0.63 14.21
CA VAL A 110 -7.91 0.33 13.96
C VAL A 110 -7.29 1.62 13.43
N SER A 111 -7.46 1.85 12.13
CA SER A 111 -7.01 3.08 11.47
C SER A 111 -8.19 3.78 10.80
N ARG A 112 -8.50 5.01 11.24
CA ARG A 112 -9.53 5.87 10.63
C ARG A 112 -8.98 7.29 10.48
N ARG A 113 -9.44 8.00 9.43
CA ARG A 113 -8.95 9.35 9.11
C ARG A 113 -9.14 10.34 10.28
N ASP A 114 -10.28 10.29 10.96
CA ASP A 114 -10.63 11.22 12.04
C ASP A 114 -10.15 10.76 13.42
N LEU A 115 -9.78 9.47 13.55
CA LEU A 115 -9.46 8.84 14.85
C LEU A 115 -7.96 8.54 15.00
N GLY A 116 -7.20 8.63 13.91
CA GLY A 116 -5.80 8.21 13.87
C GLY A 116 -5.62 6.69 13.84
N TYR A 117 -4.49 6.23 14.35
CA TYR A 117 -4.09 4.83 14.38
C TYR A 117 -4.01 4.32 15.83
N VAL A 118 -4.72 3.22 16.09
CA VAL A 118 -4.79 2.52 17.38
C VAL A 118 -4.42 1.04 17.17
N ASP A 119 -3.53 0.52 18.01
CA ASP A 119 -3.00 -0.83 17.84
C ASP A 119 -4.05 -1.91 18.09
N ALA A 120 -4.82 -1.78 19.17
CA ALA A 120 -5.97 -2.64 19.43
C ALA A 120 -6.99 -1.97 20.37
N ILE A 121 -8.24 -2.44 20.31
CA ILE A 121 -9.33 -2.04 21.19
C ILE A 121 -10.00 -3.30 21.70
N LEU A 122 -10.06 -3.50 23.03
CA LEU A 122 -10.81 -4.58 23.66
C LEU A 122 -12.14 -4.04 24.15
N VAL A 123 -13.23 -4.64 23.68
CA VAL A 123 -14.60 -4.31 24.06
C VAL A 123 -15.18 -5.48 24.85
N GLY A 124 -15.79 -5.21 25.99
CA GLY A 124 -16.48 -6.22 26.78
C GLY A 124 -17.58 -5.62 27.66
N PRO A 125 -18.24 -6.43 28.50
CA PRO A 125 -19.29 -5.97 29.41
C PRO A 125 -18.92 -4.76 30.29
N PRO A 126 -17.69 -4.67 30.87
CA PRO A 126 -17.34 -3.55 31.74
C PRO A 126 -16.96 -2.27 30.98
N GLY A 127 -16.81 -2.32 29.65
CA GLY A 127 -16.45 -1.16 28.85
C GLY A 127 -15.41 -1.44 27.78
N VAL A 128 -14.58 -0.43 27.49
CA VAL A 128 -13.62 -0.42 26.38
C VAL A 128 -12.21 -0.11 26.90
N LEU A 129 -11.24 -0.93 26.50
CA LEU A 129 -9.82 -0.71 26.77
C LEU A 129 -9.08 -0.47 25.44
N VAL A 130 -8.33 0.63 25.36
CA VAL A 130 -7.59 1.02 24.16
C VAL A 130 -6.11 0.74 24.38
N PHE A 131 -5.49 0.01 23.45
CA PHE A 131 -4.09 -0.35 23.51
C PHE A 131 -3.24 0.52 22.59
N ARG A 132 -2.13 1.02 23.16
CA ARG A 132 -0.95 1.47 22.44
C ARG A 132 0.16 0.47 22.76
N LEU A 133 0.61 -0.28 21.77
CA LEU A 133 1.59 -1.34 21.94
C LEU A 133 2.95 -0.87 21.44
N ILE A 134 3.94 -0.95 22.32
CA ILE A 134 5.31 -0.50 22.05
C ILE A 134 6.22 -1.72 22.25
N PRO A 135 7.22 -1.96 21.38
CA PRO A 135 8.12 -3.11 21.49
C PRO A 135 9.20 -2.95 22.58
N ASP A 136 8.99 -2.04 23.54
CA ASP A 136 9.99 -1.73 24.55
C ASP A 136 10.13 -2.87 25.56
N LYS A 137 11.37 -3.10 25.99
CA LYS A 137 11.70 -4.05 27.05
C LYS A 137 11.95 -3.25 28.33
N GLY A 138 11.38 -3.70 29.45
CA GLY A 138 11.54 -3.06 30.75
C GLY A 138 11.06 -3.96 31.88
N VAL A 139 11.23 -3.48 33.11
CA VAL A 139 10.67 -4.09 34.32
C VAL A 139 9.30 -3.48 34.55
N PHE A 140 8.28 -4.30 34.82
CA PHE A 140 6.96 -3.75 35.09
C PHE A 140 6.96 -3.05 36.46
N ALA A 141 6.13 -2.02 36.60
CA ALA A 141 6.05 -1.26 37.85
C ALA A 141 5.60 -2.12 39.07
N ASN A 142 4.97 -3.27 38.82
CA ASN A 142 4.56 -4.24 39.84
C ASN A 142 5.57 -5.36 40.09
N GLU A 143 6.73 -5.34 39.41
CA GLU A 143 7.85 -6.24 39.61
C GLU A 143 8.99 -5.59 40.42
N GLY A 144 8.76 -4.39 40.97
CA GLY A 144 9.65 -3.67 41.88
C GLY A 144 9.29 -3.87 43.34
#